data_AF-A5D4Y8-F1
#
_entry.id   AF-A5D4Y8-F1
#
_cell.length_a   1.000
_cell.length_b   1.000
_cell.length_c   1.000
_cell.angle_alpha   90.00
_cell.angle_beta   90.00
_cell.angle_gamma   90.00
#
_symmetry.space_group_name_H-M   'P 1'
#
loop_
_entity.id
_entity.type
_entity.pdbx_description
1 polymer ?
#
loop_
_entity_poly.entity_id
_entity_poly.type
_entity_poly.pdbx_seq_one_letter_code
_entity_poly.pdbx_strand_id
1 'polypeptide(L)'
;MNVRKEDLTGSVMEDMADGMMDGHNPQMLINKLAEGEQMEAALYEQIAQAVPSEELRQIILHKARHERRMAERLSKLSHHFGLMPGTPAGPPMPYTAGKGEEKK
;
A
#
# COMPACT_ATOMS: atom_id res chain seq x y z
N MET A 1 -2.09 -32.00 -25.48
CA MET A 1 -1.56 -30.65 -25.76
C MET A 1 -0.25 -30.53 -25.01
N ASN A 2 0.87 -30.25 -25.70
CA ASN A 2 2.17 -30.11 -25.06
C ASN A 2 2.45 -28.64 -24.79
N VAL A 3 2.33 -28.22 -23.53
CA VAL A 3 2.75 -26.88 -23.08
C VAL A 3 4.26 -26.90 -22.87
N ARG A 4 4.98 -25.98 -23.52
CA ARG A 4 6.44 -25.87 -23.36
C ARG A 4 6.76 -25.18 -22.03
N LYS A 5 7.89 -25.54 -21.42
CA LYS A 5 8.34 -24.93 -20.14
C LYS A 5 8.96 -23.54 -20.32
N GLU A 6 8.87 -22.98 -21.53
CA GLU A 6 9.53 -21.75 -21.96
C GLU A 6 8.65 -20.51 -21.75
N ASP A 7 7.32 -20.68 -21.64
CA ASP A 7 6.35 -19.57 -21.57
C ASP A 7 6.17 -18.99 -20.14
N LEU A 8 6.86 -19.54 -19.13
CA LEU A 8 6.66 -19.22 -17.70
C LEU A 8 7.60 -18.15 -17.13
N THR A 9 8.60 -17.68 -17.89
CA THR A 9 9.62 -16.73 -17.40
C THR A 9 9.39 -15.28 -17.85
N GLY A 10 8.48 -15.03 -18.80
CA GLY A 10 8.30 -13.70 -19.41
C GLY A 10 7.52 -12.68 -18.57
N SER A 11 6.62 -13.12 -17.69
CA SER A 11 5.60 -12.23 -17.09
C SER A 11 5.96 -11.64 -15.72
N VAL A 12 6.99 -12.14 -15.03
CA VAL A 12 7.23 -11.80 -13.60
C VAL A 12 8.06 -10.53 -13.42
N MET A 13 8.82 -10.11 -14.44
CA MET A 13 9.64 -8.88 -14.37
C MET A 13 8.87 -7.61 -14.76
N GLU A 14 7.79 -7.69 -15.53
CA GLU A 14 7.01 -6.51 -15.94
C GLU A 14 6.23 -5.90 -14.76
N ASP A 15 5.59 -6.74 -13.94
CA ASP A 15 4.87 -6.36 -12.70
C ASP A 15 5.76 -5.69 -11.64
N MET A 16 7.09 -5.91 -11.68
CA MET A 16 8.02 -5.29 -10.73
C MET A 16 8.45 -3.87 -11.13
N ALA A 17 8.29 -3.50 -12.41
CA ALA A 17 8.67 -2.17 -12.90
C ALA A 17 7.57 -1.12 -12.64
N ASP A 18 6.29 -1.51 -12.73
CA ASP A 18 5.14 -0.61 -12.54
C ASP A 18 5.04 -0.08 -11.10
N GLY A 19 5.47 -0.88 -10.11
CA GLY A 19 5.48 -0.49 -8.70
C GLY A 19 6.50 0.58 -8.28
N MET A 20 7.45 0.95 -9.16
CA MET A 20 8.57 1.86 -8.82
C MET A 20 8.47 3.26 -9.43
N MET A 21 7.50 3.52 -10.31
CA MET A 21 7.43 4.76 -11.10
C MET A 21 6.22 5.65 -10.80
N ASP A 22 5.31 5.22 -9.93
CA ASP A 22 4.26 6.10 -9.42
C ASP A 22 4.69 6.77 -8.12
N GLY A 23 4.44 8.08 -8.01
CA GLY A 23 4.86 8.89 -6.87
C GLY A 23 4.01 8.57 -5.65
N HIS A 24 4.36 7.49 -4.93
CA HIS A 24 3.59 6.90 -3.83
C HIS A 24 3.08 7.94 -2.84
N ASN A 25 1.83 8.38 -3.01
CA ASN A 25 1.19 9.31 -2.09
C ASN A 25 1.06 8.63 -0.73
N PRO A 26 1.79 9.08 0.32
CA PRO A 26 1.79 8.40 1.62
C PRO A 26 0.40 8.41 2.26
N GLN A 27 -0.43 9.41 1.98
CA GLN A 27 -1.83 9.45 2.43
C GLN A 27 -2.63 8.28 1.83
N MET A 28 -2.45 7.97 0.55
CA MET A 28 -3.16 6.87 -0.11
C MET A 28 -2.70 5.50 0.42
N LEU A 29 -1.40 5.32 0.64
CA LEU A 29 -0.88 4.08 1.23
C LEU A 29 -1.43 3.86 2.65
N ILE A 30 -1.42 4.90 3.49
CA ILE A 30 -1.93 4.81 4.87
C ILE A 30 -3.45 4.61 4.89
N ASN A 31 -4.20 5.20 3.95
CA ASN A 31 -5.63 4.94 3.80
C ASN A 31 -5.92 3.47 3.44
N LYS A 32 -5.20 2.90 2.46
CA LYS A 32 -5.33 1.47 2.09
C LYS A 32 -5.02 0.55 3.27
N LEU A 33 -4.03 0.88 4.10
CA LEU A 33 -3.75 0.13 5.34
C LEU A 33 -4.90 0.26 6.34
N ALA A 34 -5.45 1.47 6.54
CA ALA A 34 -6.59 1.69 7.43
C ALA A 34 -7.86 0.94 6.98
N GLU A 35 -8.10 0.83 5.68
CA GLU A 35 -9.18 0.01 5.10
C GLU A 35 -8.97 -1.49 5.40
N GLY A 36 -7.74 -2.00 5.24
CA GLY A 36 -7.39 -3.39 5.60
C GLY A 36 -7.67 -3.71 7.07
N GLU A 37 -7.23 -2.85 8.00
CA GLU A 37 -7.47 -2.98 9.44
C GLU A 37 -8.98 -2.96 9.79
N GLN A 38 -9.79 -2.18 9.06
CA GLN A 38 -11.26 -2.19 9.22
C GLN A 38 -11.89 -3.50 8.73
N MET A 39 -11.39 -4.04 7.62
CA MET A 39 -11.85 -5.34 7.09
C MET A 39 -11.49 -6.47 8.05
N GLU A 40 -10.27 -6.50 8.60
CA GLU A 40 -9.89 -7.48 9.62
C GLU A 40 -10.74 -7.37 10.88
N ALA A 41 -10.98 -6.15 11.38
CA ALA A 41 -11.88 -5.94 12.52
C ALA A 41 -13.29 -6.53 12.28
N ALA A 42 -13.88 -6.28 11.10
CA ALA A 42 -15.18 -6.81 10.73
C ALA A 42 -15.19 -8.34 10.58
N LEU A 43 -14.12 -8.92 10.03
CA LEU A 43 -13.97 -10.38 9.94
C LEU A 43 -13.88 -11.02 11.33
N TYR A 44 -13.09 -10.46 12.25
CA TYR A 44 -13.03 -10.94 13.64
C TYR A 44 -14.40 -10.84 14.33
N GLU A 45 -15.17 -9.75 14.12
CA GLU A 45 -16.54 -9.63 14.66
C GLU A 45 -17.50 -10.69 14.10
N GLN A 46 -17.40 -11.03 12.81
CA GLN A 46 -18.20 -12.10 12.21
C GLN A 46 -17.81 -13.48 12.76
N ILE A 47 -16.51 -13.78 12.87
CA ILE A 47 -16.03 -15.05 13.45
C ILE A 47 -16.49 -15.18 14.91
N ALA A 48 -16.44 -14.09 15.69
CA ALA A 48 -16.90 -14.08 17.09
C ALA A 48 -18.40 -14.42 17.26
N GLN A 49 -19.24 -14.14 16.25
CA GLN A 49 -20.66 -14.52 16.26
C GLN A 49 -20.88 -16.02 16.01
N ALA A 50 -19.98 -16.68 15.28
CA ALA A 50 -20.08 -18.10 14.93
C ALA A 50 -19.44 -19.04 15.96
N VAL A 51 -18.67 -18.52 16.93
CA VAL A 51 -17.92 -19.33 17.91
C VAL A 51 -18.78 -19.67 19.14
N PRO A 52 -18.89 -20.95 19.54
CA PRO A 52 -19.73 -21.37 20.67
C PRO A 52 -19.08 -21.21 22.06
N SER A 53 -17.75 -21.10 22.16
CA SER A 53 -17.04 -20.83 23.43
C SER A 53 -17.01 -19.33 23.71
N GLU A 54 -17.40 -18.94 24.93
CA GLU A 54 -17.33 -17.56 25.38
C GLU A 54 -15.87 -17.08 25.50
N GLU A 55 -14.96 -17.92 26.00
CA GLU A 55 -13.54 -17.58 26.16
C GLU A 55 -12.91 -17.25 24.79
N LEU A 56 -13.13 -18.11 23.78
CA LEU A 56 -12.66 -17.86 22.43
C LEU A 56 -13.34 -16.62 21.81
N ARG A 57 -14.64 -16.43 22.03
CA ARG A 57 -15.38 -15.24 21.58
C ARG A 57 -14.80 -13.95 22.16
N GLN A 58 -14.47 -13.91 23.45
CA GLN A 58 -13.83 -12.73 24.07
C GLN A 58 -12.42 -12.48 23.51
N ILE A 59 -11.62 -13.52 23.26
CA ILE A 59 -10.29 -13.39 22.64
C ILE A 59 -10.39 -12.79 21.23
N ILE A 60 -11.35 -13.25 20.42
CA ILE A 60 -11.56 -12.77 19.05
C ILE A 60 -12.12 -11.33 19.05
N LEU A 61 -13.06 -11.01 19.94
CA LEU A 61 -13.54 -9.63 20.11
C LEU A 61 -12.44 -8.68 20.61
N HIS A 62 -11.46 -9.18 21.39
CA HIS A 62 -10.28 -8.39 21.75
C HIS A 62 -9.43 -8.04 20.51
N LYS A 63 -9.23 -8.99 19.58
CA LYS A 63 -8.55 -8.75 18.30
C LYS A 63 -9.30 -7.74 17.43
N ALA A 64 -10.61 -7.91 17.25
CA ALA A 64 -11.44 -6.92 16.52
C ALA A 64 -11.26 -5.48 17.07
N ARG A 65 -11.27 -5.33 18.40
CA ARG A 65 -11.02 -4.04 19.07
C ARG A 65 -9.58 -3.55 18.92
N HIS A 66 -8.59 -4.43 18.69
CA HIS A 66 -7.22 -4.03 18.38
C HIS A 66 -7.15 -3.42 16.98
N GLU A 67 -7.60 -4.14 15.96
CA GLU A 67 -7.46 -3.69 14.56
C GLU A 67 -8.30 -2.42 14.31
N ARG A 68 -9.49 -2.31 14.93
CA ARG A 68 -10.27 -1.05 14.85
C ARG A 68 -9.53 0.15 15.44
N ARG A 69 -8.77 -0.02 16.53
CA ARG A 69 -7.92 1.05 17.08
C ARG A 69 -6.69 1.31 16.22
N MET A 70 -6.22 0.33 15.44
CA MET A 70 -5.15 0.54 14.46
C MET A 70 -5.66 1.35 13.27
N ALA A 71 -6.81 0.99 12.70
CA ALA A 71 -7.50 1.79 11.69
C ALA A 71 -7.73 3.25 12.14
N GLU A 72 -8.23 3.47 13.36
CA GLU A 72 -8.41 4.80 13.94
C GLU A 72 -7.08 5.59 14.06
N ARG A 73 -5.94 4.91 14.29
CA ARG A 73 -4.60 5.54 14.33
C ARG A 73 -4.07 5.85 12.94
N LEU A 74 -4.21 4.93 11.99
CA LEU A 74 -3.78 5.12 10.60
C LEU A 74 -4.59 6.24 9.93
N SER A 75 -5.90 6.29 10.15
CA SER A 75 -6.75 7.38 9.63
C SER A 75 -6.35 8.75 10.20
N LYS A 76 -6.00 8.83 11.50
CA LYS A 76 -5.40 10.05 12.08
C LYS A 76 -4.04 10.39 11.47
N LEU A 77 -3.22 9.38 11.19
CA LEU A 77 -1.91 9.56 10.57
C LEU A 77 -2.02 10.07 9.12
N SER A 78 -2.96 9.56 8.31
CA SER A 78 -3.11 9.96 6.91
C SER A 78 -3.51 11.43 6.77
N HIS A 79 -4.27 11.99 7.71
CA HIS A 79 -4.57 13.43 7.76
C HIS A 79 -3.32 14.31 7.84
N HIS A 80 -2.23 13.87 8.51
CA HIS A 80 -0.99 14.64 8.54
C HIS A 80 -0.29 14.72 7.17
N PHE A 81 -0.50 13.73 6.30
CA PHE A 81 0.04 13.72 4.93
C PHE A 81 -0.85 14.48 3.95
N GLY A 82 -2.18 14.44 4.11
CA GLY A 82 -3.12 15.22 3.30
C GLY A 82 -3.10 16.73 3.56
N LEU A 83 -2.44 17.18 4.64
CA LEU A 83 -2.24 18.59 4.98
C LEU A 83 -0.90 19.16 4.50
N MET A 84 -0.03 18.35 3.90
CA MET A 84 1.16 18.87 3.20
C MET A 84 0.68 19.76 2.04
N PRO A 85 1.00 21.07 2.01
CA PRO A 85 0.75 21.86 0.82
C PRO A 85 1.58 21.24 -0.30
N GLY A 86 0.90 20.78 -1.36
CA GLY A 86 1.55 20.02 -2.43
C GLY A 86 2.81 20.74 -2.90
N THR A 87 3.96 20.08 -2.73
CA THR A 87 5.24 20.61 -3.21
C THR A 87 5.06 20.98 -4.67
N PRO A 88 5.19 22.28 -5.04
CA PRO A 88 5.03 22.66 -6.44
C PRO A 88 6.09 21.89 -7.23
N ALA A 89 5.66 21.17 -8.25
CA ALA A 89 6.56 20.52 -9.18
C ALA A 89 7.50 21.61 -9.73
N GLY A 90 8.76 21.56 -9.30
CA GLY A 90 9.76 22.54 -9.71
C GLY A 90 9.83 22.56 -11.23
N PRO A 91 10.03 23.74 -11.86
CA PRO A 91 10.11 23.81 -13.31
C PRO A 91 11.21 22.84 -13.80
N PRO A 92 10.97 22.07 -14.88
CA PRO A 92 11.94 21.11 -15.37
C PRO A 92 13.24 21.85 -15.68
N MET A 93 14.31 21.49 -14.96
CA MET A 93 15.64 22.04 -15.19
C MET A 93 16.03 21.75 -16.65
N PRO A 94 16.29 22.77 -17.48
CA PRO A 94 16.71 22.54 -18.84
C PRO A 94 18.09 21.90 -18.81
N TYR A 95 18.17 20.63 -19.23
CA TYR A 95 19.44 19.96 -19.49
C TYR A 95 20.18 20.72 -20.59
N THR A 96 21.11 21.58 -20.21
CA THR A 96 22.08 22.15 -21.15
C THR A 96 23.03 21.04 -21.57
N ALA A 97 22.70 20.36 -22.67
CA ALA A 97 23.57 19.40 -23.30
C ALA A 97 24.88 20.11 -23.71
N GLY A 98 25.95 19.86 -22.94
CA GLY A 98 27.27 20.40 -23.22
C GLY A 98 27.80 19.88 -24.55
N LYS A 99 27.84 20.74 -25.57
CA LYS A 99 28.59 20.51 -26.81
C LYS A 99 30.09 20.68 -26.53
N GLY A 100 30.90 19.79 -27.11
CA GLY A 100 32.37 19.82 -27.04
C GLY A 100 32.92 18.84 -26.00
N GLU A 101 34.04 18.15 -26.25
CA GLU A 101 35.09 18.46 -27.22
C GLU A 101 35.40 17.28 -28.17
N GLU A 102 35.53 17.58 -29.45
CA GLU A 102 36.21 16.72 -30.42
C GLU A 102 37.67 17.21 -30.53
N LYS A 103 38.64 16.43 -30.05
CA LYS A 103 40.07 16.74 -30.13
C LYS A 103 40.81 15.73 -31.01
N LYS A 104 40.85 16.11 -32.29
CA LYS A 104 41.96 16.03 -33.26
C LYS A 104 43.09 15.02 -33.00
#